data_AF-A0A814CK66-F1
#
_entry.id   AF-A0A814CK66-F1
#
_cell.length_a   1.000
_cell.length_b   1.000
_cell.length_c   1.000
_cell.angle_alpha   90.00
_cell.angle_beta   90.00
_cell.angle_gamma   90.00
#
_symmetry.space_group_name_H-M   'P 1'
#
loop_
_entity.id
_entity.type
_entity.pdbx_description
1 polymer ?
#
loop_
_entity_poly.entity_id
_entity_poly.type
_entity_poly.pdbx_seq_one_letter_code
_entity_poly.pdbx_strand_id
1 'polypeptide(L)'
;MTNQVDQKRVAQAGVHDNPDFVVKYLEEIELLAENVLAERREVIELNKRRDKLREASRAIRKQPTNVKMNWMCLNNNFLGMSTKDCIRLIDRDFDQLNIEINQAEKNLKENIKKLYDAEKKPEIRGFHLKSLSREERQEFDQLLEPYI
;
A
#
# COMPACT_ATOMS: atom_id res chain seq x y z
N MET A 1 -42.95 -22.75 29.15
CA MET A 1 -42.51 -21.48 28.53
C MET A 1 -41.25 -21.71 27.67
N THR A 2 -41.23 -22.73 26.80
CA THR A 2 -40.00 -23.21 26.14
C THR A 2 -40.06 -23.20 24.61
N ASN A 3 -41.23 -22.95 24.00
CA ASN A 3 -41.43 -23.09 22.55
C ASN A 3 -41.01 -21.89 21.68
N GLN A 4 -40.55 -20.78 22.25
CA GLN A 4 -40.15 -19.59 21.45
C GLN A 4 -38.64 -19.51 21.16
N VAL A 5 -37.80 -20.22 21.91
CA VAL A 5 -36.34 -20.18 21.73
C VAL A 5 -35.90 -21.14 20.61
N ASP A 6 -36.57 -22.30 20.48
CA ASP A 6 -36.22 -23.30 19.46
C ASP A 6 -36.65 -22.89 18.04
N GLN A 7 -37.74 -22.12 17.88
CA GLN A 7 -38.17 -21.63 16.56
C GLN A 7 -37.19 -20.61 15.94
N LYS A 8 -36.46 -19.85 16.76
CA LYS A 8 -35.44 -18.90 16.26
C LYS A 8 -34.15 -19.59 15.80
N ARG A 9 -33.81 -20.75 16.37
CA ARG A 9 -32.65 -21.54 15.95
C ARG A 9 -32.88 -22.27 14.63
N VAL A 10 -34.10 -22.79 14.41
CA VAL A 10 -34.45 -23.47 13.15
C VAL A 10 -34.52 -22.50 11.97
N ALA A 11 -34.93 -21.24 12.20
CA ALA A 11 -34.95 -20.21 11.15
C ALA A 11 -33.55 -19.76 10.69
N GLN A 12 -32.53 -19.82 11.57
CA GLN A 12 -31.15 -19.51 11.20
C GLN A 12 -30.44 -20.66 10.48
N ALA A 13 -30.89 -21.91 10.67
CA ALA A 13 -30.35 -23.07 9.96
C ALA A 13 -30.82 -23.13 8.49
N GLY A 14 -32.04 -22.68 8.19
CA GLY A 14 -32.61 -22.74 6.83
C GLY A 14 -32.03 -21.77 5.79
N VAL A 15 -31.16 -20.83 6.19
CA VAL A 15 -30.52 -19.86 5.28
C VAL A 15 -29.15 -20.34 4.81
N HIS A 16 -28.54 -21.29 5.52
CA HIS A 16 -27.17 -21.75 5.24
C HIS A 16 -27.07 -22.84 4.16
N ASP A 17 -28.18 -23.50 3.81
CA ASP A 17 -28.23 -24.63 2.87
C ASP A 17 -28.67 -24.23 1.45
N ASN A 18 -28.85 -22.94 1.17
CA ASN A 18 -29.21 -22.49 -0.18
C ASN A 18 -27.93 -22.28 -1.02
N PRO A 19 -27.61 -23.17 -1.99
CA PRO A 19 -26.36 -23.12 -2.74
C PRO A 19 -26.15 -21.79 -3.46
N ASP A 20 -27.23 -21.15 -3.91
CA ASP A 20 -27.17 -19.85 -4.60
C ASP A 20 -26.66 -18.71 -3.72
N PHE A 21 -26.92 -18.76 -2.40
CA PHE A 21 -26.41 -17.77 -1.46
C PHE A 21 -24.92 -17.93 -1.23
N VAL A 22 -24.46 -19.18 -1.08
CA VAL A 22 -23.04 -19.50 -0.88
C VAL A 22 -22.22 -19.11 -2.11
N VAL A 23 -22.72 -19.38 -3.32
CA VAL A 23 -22.04 -18.99 -4.57
C VAL A 23 -21.89 -17.48 -4.66
N LYS A 24 -22.96 -16.71 -4.43
CA LYS A 24 -22.90 -15.24 -4.45
C LYS A 24 -21.94 -14.66 -3.42
N TYR A 25 -21.96 -15.22 -2.21
CA TYR A 25 -21.05 -14.79 -1.15
C TYR A 25 -19.58 -15.07 -1.50
N LEU A 26 -19.28 -16.23 -2.10
CA LEU A 26 -17.93 -16.54 -2.58
C LEU A 26 -17.52 -15.64 -3.75
N GLU A 27 -18.42 -15.36 -4.69
CA GLU A 27 -18.17 -14.42 -5.81
C GLU A 27 -17.79 -13.02 -5.29
N GLU A 28 -18.50 -12.52 -4.27
CA GLU A 28 -18.20 -11.22 -3.65
C GLU A 28 -16.81 -11.20 -2.99
N ILE A 29 -16.44 -12.28 -2.30
CA ILE A 29 -15.12 -12.41 -1.67
C ILE A 29 -14.01 -12.50 -2.72
N GLU A 30 -14.20 -13.32 -3.76
CA GLU A 30 -13.22 -13.50 -4.83
C GLU A 30 -12.97 -12.19 -5.58
N LEU A 31 -14.02 -11.42 -5.87
CA LEU A 31 -13.88 -10.11 -6.50
C LEU A 31 -13.05 -9.14 -5.62
N LEU A 32 -13.31 -9.11 -4.31
CA LEU A 32 -12.54 -8.29 -3.38
C LEU A 32 -11.08 -8.76 -3.30
N ALA A 33 -10.85 -10.08 -3.30
CA ALA A 33 -9.51 -10.67 -3.26
C ALA A 33 -8.71 -10.34 -4.54
N GLU A 34 -9.33 -10.42 -5.71
CA GLU A 34 -8.70 -10.07 -6.99
C GLU A 34 -8.27 -8.60 -7.02
N ASN A 35 -9.14 -7.70 -6.55
CA ASN A 35 -8.80 -6.27 -6.46
C ASN A 35 -7.60 -6.02 -5.54
N VAL A 36 -7.57 -6.64 -4.36
CA VAL A 36 -6.42 -6.52 -3.43
C VAL A 36 -5.13 -7.05 -4.06
N LEU A 37 -5.20 -8.15 -4.82
CA LEU A 37 -4.03 -8.68 -5.52
C LEU A 37 -3.56 -7.76 -6.65
N ALA A 38 -4.48 -7.14 -7.39
CA ALA A 38 -4.17 -6.17 -8.43
C ALA A 38 -3.49 -4.92 -7.85
N GLU A 39 -4.07 -4.32 -6.81
CA GLU A 39 -3.51 -3.15 -6.12
C GLU A 39 -2.12 -3.44 -5.54
N ARG A 40 -1.92 -4.63 -4.97
CA ARG A 40 -0.59 -5.05 -4.50
C ARG A 40 0.43 -5.10 -5.62
N ARG A 41 0.06 -5.60 -6.81
CA ARG A 41 0.95 -5.63 -7.98
C ARG A 41 1.31 -4.21 -8.42
N GLU A 42 0.33 -3.31 -8.46
CA GLU A 42 0.53 -1.91 -8.80
C GLU A 42 1.54 -1.24 -7.85
N VAL A 43 1.37 -1.41 -6.54
CA VAL A 43 2.32 -0.89 -5.53
C VAL A 43 3.74 -1.42 -5.78
N ILE A 44 3.89 -2.70 -6.13
CA ILE A 44 5.21 -3.29 -6.44
C ILE A 44 5.81 -2.65 -7.70
N GLU A 45 5.01 -2.41 -8.73
CA GLU A 45 5.46 -1.77 -9.98
C GLU A 45 5.88 -0.31 -9.76
N LEU A 46 5.10 0.45 -8.99
CA LEU A 46 5.43 1.82 -8.60
C LEU A 46 6.75 1.85 -7.81
N ASN A 47 6.94 0.94 -6.86
CA ASN A 47 8.19 0.80 -6.11
C ASN A 47 9.39 0.49 -7.03
N LYS A 48 9.23 -0.44 -7.98
CA LYS A 48 10.28 -0.74 -8.98
C LYS A 48 10.64 0.50 -9.80
N ARG A 49 9.66 1.30 -10.20
CA ARG A 49 9.91 2.55 -10.95
C ARG A 49 10.65 3.57 -10.10
N ARG A 50 10.27 3.74 -8.83
CA ARG A 50 10.96 4.61 -7.87
C ARG A 50 12.42 4.21 -7.69
N ASP A 51 12.69 2.92 -7.55
CA ASP A 51 14.05 2.41 -7.34
C ASP A 51 14.93 2.66 -8.57
N LYS A 52 14.38 2.48 -9.78
CA LYS A 52 15.07 2.85 -11.04
C LYS A 52 15.39 4.34 -11.14
N LEU A 53 14.47 5.22 -10.71
CA LEU A 53 14.75 6.66 -10.67
C LEU A 53 15.88 6.98 -9.69
N ARG A 54 15.92 6.31 -8.54
CA ARG A 54 16.99 6.47 -7.56
C ARG A 54 18.34 6.01 -8.12
N GLU A 55 18.35 4.89 -8.85
CA GLU A 55 19.54 4.40 -9.57
C GLU A 55 19.99 5.39 -10.65
N ALA A 56 19.05 5.92 -11.44
CA ALA A 56 19.33 6.92 -12.47
C ALA A 56 19.92 8.21 -11.88
N SER A 57 19.30 8.76 -10.83
CA SER A 57 19.80 9.95 -10.12
C SER A 57 21.21 9.73 -9.58
N ARG A 58 21.49 8.55 -8.99
CA ARG A 58 22.83 8.18 -8.52
C ARG A 58 23.83 8.05 -9.66
N ALA A 59 23.44 7.43 -10.77
CA ALA A 59 24.30 7.27 -11.94
C ALA A 59 24.72 8.62 -12.50
N ILE A 60 23.77 9.55 -12.66
CA ILE A 60 24.01 10.91 -13.17
C ILE A 60 24.92 11.69 -12.22
N ARG A 61 24.68 11.61 -10.90
CA ARG A 61 25.51 12.32 -9.91
C ARG A 61 26.93 11.76 -9.78
N LYS A 62 27.15 10.48 -10.10
CA LYS A 62 28.48 9.83 -10.06
C LYS A 62 29.33 10.13 -11.30
N GLN A 63 28.75 10.65 -12.37
CA GLN A 63 29.50 10.98 -13.58
C GLN A 63 30.57 12.05 -13.31
N PRO A 64 31.73 11.98 -14.00
CA PRO A 64 32.77 13.00 -13.86
C PRO A 64 32.25 14.37 -14.33
N THR A 65 32.71 15.44 -13.68
CA THR A 65 32.28 16.84 -13.92
C THR A 65 32.48 17.33 -15.37
N ASN A 66 33.20 16.57 -16.19
CA ASN A 66 33.47 16.88 -17.60
C ASN A 66 32.28 16.56 -18.53
N VAL A 67 31.24 15.87 -18.05
CA VAL A 67 30.02 15.60 -18.83
C VAL A 67 29.11 16.83 -18.81
N LYS A 68 29.04 17.53 -19.96
CA LYS A 68 28.22 18.74 -20.12
C LYS A 68 26.74 18.47 -20.39
N MET A 69 26.43 17.32 -21.01
CA MET A 69 25.08 16.99 -21.47
C MET A 69 24.76 15.53 -21.19
N ASN A 70 23.57 15.29 -20.66
CA ASN A 70 22.99 13.98 -20.43
C ASN A 70 21.78 13.78 -21.32
N TRP A 71 21.64 12.56 -21.83
CA TRP A 71 20.51 12.17 -22.68
C TRP A 71 19.47 11.45 -21.83
N MET A 72 18.23 11.93 -21.88
CA MET A 72 17.10 11.32 -21.19
C MET A 72 16.07 10.83 -22.20
N CYS A 73 15.57 9.61 -22.00
CA CYS A 73 14.47 9.06 -22.79
C CYS A 73 13.14 9.63 -22.27
N LEU A 74 12.43 10.35 -23.12
CA LEU A 74 11.06 10.78 -22.88
C LEU A 74 10.18 10.18 -23.96
N ASN A 75 9.37 9.19 -23.59
CA ASN A 75 8.58 8.37 -24.52
C ASN A 75 9.49 7.72 -25.58
N ASN A 76 9.35 8.13 -26.84
CA ASN A 76 10.14 7.60 -27.95
C ASN A 76 11.27 8.54 -28.41
N ASN A 77 11.51 9.63 -27.68
CA ASN A 77 12.50 10.65 -28.03
C ASN A 77 13.60 10.74 -26.97
N PHE A 78 14.80 11.12 -27.40
CA PHE A 78 15.92 11.40 -26.51
C PHE A 78 16.13 12.91 -26.44
N LEU A 79 16.08 13.47 -25.23
CA LEU A 79 16.34 14.88 -25.00
C LEU A 79 17.71 15.05 -24.35
N GLY A 80 18.56 15.86 -24.97
CA GLY A 80 19.83 16.30 -24.40
C GLY A 80 19.60 17.47 -23.45
N MET A 81 20.04 17.36 -22.19
CA MET A 81 19.89 18.44 -21.22
C MET A 81 21.06 18.49 -20.23
N SER A 82 21.17 19.58 -19.48
CA SER A 82 22.21 19.73 -18.47
C SER A 82 22.01 18.72 -17.33
N THR A 83 23.11 18.39 -16.65
CA THR A 83 23.07 17.49 -15.48
C THR A 83 22.15 18.01 -14.37
N LYS A 84 22.11 19.34 -14.17
CA LYS A 84 21.23 19.96 -13.15
C LYS A 84 19.76 19.80 -13.50
N ASP A 85 19.41 19.97 -14.77
CA ASP A 85 18.02 19.87 -15.21
C ASP A 85 17.53 18.42 -15.24
N CYS A 86 18.39 17.46 -15.64
CA CYS A 86 18.11 16.03 -15.50
C CYS A 86 17.74 15.67 -14.06
N ILE A 87 18.58 16.10 -13.12
CA ILE A 87 18.41 15.78 -11.70
C ILE A 87 17.10 16.38 -11.19
N ARG A 88 16.80 17.64 -11.51
CA ARG A 88 15.55 18.30 -11.12
C ARG A 88 14.31 17.57 -11.64
N LEU A 89 14.35 17.06 -12.87
CA LEU A 89 13.23 16.30 -13.44
C LEU A 89 13.07 14.95 -12.74
N ILE A 90 14.15 14.22 -12.53
CA ILE A 90 14.12 12.94 -11.83
C ILE A 90 13.65 13.10 -10.38
N ASP A 91 14.11 14.14 -9.68
CA ASP A 91 13.71 14.40 -8.29
C ASP A 91 12.21 14.74 -8.21
N ARG A 92 11.66 15.52 -9.17
CA ARG A 92 10.21 15.78 -9.26
C ARG A 92 9.41 14.49 -9.50
N ASP A 93 9.84 13.67 -10.45
CA ASP A 93 9.16 12.41 -10.76
C ASP A 93 9.20 11.45 -9.55
N PHE A 94 10.31 11.47 -8.81
CA PHE A 94 10.48 10.70 -7.58
C PHE A 94 9.50 11.15 -6.49
N ASP A 95 9.33 12.45 -6.28
CA ASP A 95 8.37 13.00 -5.31
C ASP A 95 6.93 12.62 -5.68
N GLN A 96 6.58 12.72 -6.96
CA GLN A 96 5.27 12.33 -7.45
C GLN A 96 4.99 10.84 -7.20
N LEU A 97 5.95 9.95 -7.52
CA LEU A 97 5.82 8.52 -7.23
C LEU A 97 5.69 8.22 -5.75
N ASN A 98 6.36 8.97 -4.87
CA ASN A 98 6.20 8.76 -3.42
C ASN A 98 4.79 9.11 -2.95
N ILE A 99 4.17 10.16 -3.49
CA ILE A 99 2.79 10.51 -3.18
C ILE A 99 1.85 9.40 -3.64
N GLU A 100 2.02 8.92 -4.87
CA GLU A 100 1.22 7.84 -5.46
C GLU A 100 1.37 6.53 -4.69
N ILE A 101 2.60 6.12 -4.34
CA ILE A 101 2.85 4.91 -3.53
C ILE A 101 2.17 5.03 -2.17
N ASN A 102 2.31 6.17 -1.48
CA ASN A 102 1.68 6.36 -0.18
C ASN A 102 0.15 6.32 -0.24
N GLN A 103 -0.45 6.81 -1.34
CA GLN A 103 -1.89 6.71 -1.56
C GLN A 103 -2.31 5.27 -1.87
N ALA A 104 -1.60 4.60 -2.78
CA ALA A 104 -1.86 3.21 -3.14
C ALA A 104 -1.75 2.26 -1.93
N GLU A 105 -0.74 2.45 -1.07
CA GLU A 105 -0.59 1.68 0.16
C GLU A 105 -1.72 1.91 1.18
N LYS A 106 -2.24 3.14 1.28
CA LYS A 106 -3.39 3.44 2.14
C LYS A 106 -4.64 2.74 1.62
N ASN A 107 -4.91 2.88 0.31
CA ASN A 107 -6.05 2.25 -0.34
C ASN A 107 -6.01 0.72 -0.19
N LEU A 108 -4.83 0.12 -0.40
CA LEU A 108 -4.61 -1.31 -0.22
C LEU A 108 -4.93 -1.77 1.20
N LYS A 109 -4.52 -1.00 2.23
CA LYS A 109 -4.84 -1.32 3.64
C LYS A 109 -6.34 -1.28 3.91
N GLU A 110 -7.04 -0.30 3.36
CA GLU A 110 -8.50 -0.20 3.49
C GLU A 110 -9.23 -1.36 2.80
N ASN A 111 -8.78 -1.75 1.62
CA ASN A 111 -9.38 -2.86 0.87
C ASN A 111 -9.08 -4.22 1.49
N ILE A 112 -7.88 -4.41 2.05
CA ILE A 112 -7.57 -5.57 2.88
C ILE A 112 -8.50 -5.64 4.09
N LYS A 113 -8.77 -4.51 4.75
CA LYS A 113 -9.72 -4.48 5.88
C LYS A 113 -11.13 -4.94 5.45
N LYS A 114 -11.63 -4.42 4.33
CA LYS A 114 -12.94 -4.84 3.77
C LYS A 114 -12.98 -6.34 3.46
N LEU A 115 -11.90 -6.89 2.90
CA LEU A 115 -11.79 -8.33 2.62
C LEU A 115 -11.84 -9.15 3.92
N TYR A 116 -11.11 -8.74 4.96
CA TYR A 116 -11.12 -9.41 6.26
C TYR A 116 -12.50 -9.36 6.94
N ASP A 117 -13.18 -8.22 6.85
CA ASP A 117 -14.55 -8.05 7.34
C ASP A 117 -15.52 -8.97 6.59
N ALA A 118 -15.37 -9.08 5.25
CA ALA A 118 -16.17 -9.98 4.42
C ALA A 118 -15.93 -11.46 4.75
N GLU A 119 -14.69 -11.86 5.03
CA GLU A 119 -14.31 -13.22 5.44
C GLU A 119 -14.61 -13.54 6.91
N LYS A 120 -15.11 -12.56 7.70
CA LYS A 120 -15.35 -12.69 9.16
C LYS A 120 -14.13 -13.15 9.96
N LYS A 121 -12.93 -12.80 9.49
CA LYS A 121 -11.67 -13.08 10.21
C LYS A 121 -11.46 -12.03 11.31
N PRO A 122 -10.73 -12.37 12.39
CA PRO A 122 -10.42 -11.39 13.43
C PRO A 122 -9.63 -10.22 12.84
N GLU A 123 -9.92 -9.01 13.35
CA GLU A 123 -9.26 -7.78 12.91
C GLU A 123 -7.73 -7.90 12.92
N ILE A 124 -7.09 -7.34 11.90
CA ILE A 124 -5.64 -7.40 11.74
C ILE A 124 -4.98 -6.49 12.78
N ARG A 125 -4.54 -7.07 13.88
CA ARG A 125 -3.77 -6.35 14.91
C ARG A 125 -2.40 -5.95 14.38
N GLY A 126 -2.02 -4.69 14.62
CA GLY A 126 -0.65 -4.19 14.38
C GLY A 126 -0.39 -3.56 13.01
N PHE A 127 -1.35 -3.52 12.08
CA PHE A 127 -1.14 -2.93 10.74
C PHE A 127 -1.03 -1.40 10.71
N HIS A 128 -1.43 -0.73 11.80
CA HIS A 128 -1.39 0.73 11.95
C HIS A 128 -0.23 1.22 12.83
N LEU A 129 0.70 0.33 13.19
CA LEU A 129 1.84 0.72 13.99
C LEU A 129 2.80 1.57 13.14
N LYS A 130 3.02 2.81 13.58
CA LYS A 130 4.11 3.66 13.10
C LYS A 130 5.25 3.55 14.09
N SER A 131 6.49 3.56 13.59
CA SER A 131 7.65 3.70 14.48
C SER A 131 7.58 5.05 15.20
N LEU A 132 7.88 5.05 16.50
CA LEU A 132 8.10 6.28 17.27
C LEU A 132 9.11 7.17 16.55
N SER A 133 8.72 8.43 16.34
CA SER A 133 9.62 9.46 15.86
C SER A 133 10.74 9.72 16.88
N ARG A 134 11.79 10.41 16.46
CA ARG A 134 12.92 10.72 17.35
C ARG A 134 12.49 11.61 18.53
N GLU A 135 11.54 12.50 18.28
CA GLU A 135 10.96 13.40 19.28
C GLU A 135 10.10 12.62 20.26
N GLU A 136 9.15 11.81 19.77
CA GLU A 136 8.29 10.97 20.63
C GLU A 136 9.10 9.94 21.45
N ARG A 137 10.24 9.46 20.91
CA ARG A 137 11.15 8.58 21.65
C ARG A 137 11.85 9.32 22.79
N GLN A 138 12.29 10.56 22.57
CA GLN A 138 12.92 11.37 23.61
C GLN A 138 11.92 11.74 24.72
N GLU A 139 10.68 12.05 24.36
CA GLU A 139 9.59 12.27 25.32
C GLU A 139 9.28 11.00 26.12
N PHE A 140 9.25 9.84 25.44
CA PHE A 140 9.05 8.55 26.09
C PHE A 140 10.19 8.21 27.05
N ASP A 141 11.44 8.46 26.67
CA ASP A 141 12.61 8.24 27.53
C ASP A 141 12.54 9.14 28.78
N GLN A 142 12.18 10.42 28.63
CA GLN A 142 12.00 11.36 29.75
C GLN A 142 10.85 10.98 30.70
N LEU A 143 9.76 10.39 30.18
CA LEU A 143 8.63 9.91 30.97
C LEU A 143 8.94 8.63 31.76
N LEU A 144 9.94 7.85 31.32
CA LEU A 144 10.37 6.62 31.98
C LEU A 144 11.45 6.82 33.04
N GLU A 145 12.21 7.91 32.99
CA GLU A 145 13.21 8.27 34.02
C GLU A 145 12.68 8.26 35.47
N PRO A 146 11.43 8.66 35.79
CA PRO A 146 10.92 8.57 37.17
C PRO A 146 10.47 7.17 37.61
N TYR A 147 10.51 6.16 36.74
CA TYR A 147 10.05 4.78 37.02
C TYR A 147 11.17 3.71 36.93
N ILE A 148 12.42 4.13 36.73
CA ILE A 148 13.64 3.30 36.80
C ILE A 148 14.49 3.77 37.98
#